data_AF-A0A2T2S556-F1
#
_entry.id   AF-A0A2T2S556-F1
#
_cell.length_a   1.000
_cell.length_b   1.000
_cell.length_c   1.000
_cell.angle_alpha   90.00
_cell.angle_beta   90.00
_cell.angle_gamma   90.00
#
_symmetry.space_group_name_H-M   'P 1'
#
loop_
_entity.id
_entity.type
_entity.pdbx_description
1 polymer ?
#
loop_
_entity_poly.entity_id
_entity_poly.type
_entity_poly.pdbx_seq_one_letter_code
_entity_poly.pdbx_strand_id
1 'polypeptide(L)'
;GLDRIDAYIWREDCLKKYKATRNGLLGANFSSKFSPWLAHGCITPRQIYEEVERYEAQRFDNKSTYWMKFELIWRDFFTYVAWKAGARLFAPGGLIGNDIDWRYDDDVFERWATGTTGIPFVDANMRELNRTGYMSNRGRQNVASMLSQSLKLDWRRGAAYFESRLVDHDVASNWGNWAYNSRVGNDPRARYFNIVKQANRYDEDGEYVRYWLPELEGVP
;
A
#
# COMPACT_ATOMS: atom_id res chain seq x y z
N GLY A 1 0.69 -13.95 13.68
CA GLY A 1 0.60 -14.62 12.37
C GLY A 1 -0.64 -15.50 12.32
N LEU A 2 -0.54 -16.74 12.79
CA LEU A 2 -1.64 -17.71 12.79
C LEU A 2 -2.90 -17.20 13.48
N ASP A 3 -2.78 -16.57 14.66
CA ASP A 3 -3.94 -15.98 15.34
C ASP A 3 -4.64 -14.89 14.52
N ARG A 4 -3.91 -14.11 13.69
CA ARG A 4 -4.55 -13.12 12.81
C ARG A 4 -5.28 -13.78 11.64
N ILE A 5 -4.77 -14.91 11.12
CA ILE A 5 -5.49 -15.72 10.12
C ILE A 5 -6.81 -16.20 10.74
N ASP A 6 -6.74 -16.79 11.93
CA ASP A 6 -7.92 -17.27 12.66
C ASP A 6 -8.92 -16.14 12.96
N ALA A 7 -8.43 -15.03 13.51
CA ALA A 7 -9.24 -13.85 13.80
C ALA A 7 -9.97 -13.34 12.56
N TYR A 8 -9.24 -13.06 11.47
CA TYR A 8 -9.79 -12.39 10.30
C TYR A 8 -10.68 -13.30 9.45
N ILE A 9 -10.26 -14.56 9.24
CA ILE A 9 -10.98 -15.50 8.37
C ILE A 9 -12.14 -16.15 9.15
N TRP A 10 -11.93 -16.58 10.39
CA TRP A 10 -12.86 -17.46 11.09
C TRP A 10 -13.66 -16.76 12.19
N ARG A 11 -13.01 -16.07 13.14
CA ARG A 11 -13.71 -15.47 14.30
C ARG A 11 -14.54 -14.25 13.92
N GLU A 12 -13.94 -13.35 13.14
CA GLU A 12 -14.58 -12.10 12.69
C GLU A 12 -15.29 -12.25 11.33
N ASP A 13 -15.09 -13.37 10.65
CA ASP A 13 -15.76 -13.72 9.38
C ASP A 13 -15.64 -12.62 8.30
N CYS A 14 -14.48 -11.95 8.25
CA CYS A 14 -14.26 -10.78 7.40
C CYS A 14 -13.94 -11.15 5.94
N LEU A 15 -13.45 -12.37 5.68
CA LEU A 15 -12.98 -12.78 4.35
C LEU A 15 -14.05 -12.62 3.26
N LYS A 16 -15.33 -12.95 3.54
CA LYS A 16 -16.44 -12.78 2.59
C LYS A 16 -16.67 -11.34 2.12
N LYS A 17 -16.16 -10.34 2.84
CA LYS A 17 -16.29 -8.91 2.52
C LYS A 17 -14.98 -8.28 2.02
N TYR A 18 -13.88 -9.01 1.99
CA TYR A 18 -12.53 -8.49 1.71
C TYR A 18 -12.46 -7.58 0.48
N LYS A 19 -13.06 -7.97 -0.65
CA LYS A 19 -13.01 -7.15 -1.88
C LYS A 19 -13.71 -5.81 -1.73
N ALA A 20 -14.80 -5.75 -0.97
CA ALA A 20 -15.55 -4.52 -0.73
C ALA A 20 -14.79 -3.59 0.21
N THR A 21 -14.09 -4.13 1.20
CA THR A 21 -13.49 -3.35 2.28
C THR A 21 -12.01 -3.01 2.07
N ARG A 22 -11.27 -3.74 1.21
CA ARG A 22 -9.79 -3.63 1.07
C ARG A 22 -9.23 -2.23 0.75
N ASN A 23 -10.07 -1.30 0.31
CA ASN A 23 -9.68 0.09 0.04
C ASN A 23 -9.93 1.03 1.24
N GLY A 24 -10.43 0.52 2.36
CA GLY A 24 -10.58 1.29 3.59
C GLY A 24 -9.23 1.75 4.14
N LEU A 25 -9.30 2.73 5.04
CA LEU A 25 -8.14 3.45 5.56
C LEU A 25 -8.01 3.30 7.08
N LEU A 26 -9.12 3.21 7.80
CA LEU A 26 -9.15 3.16 9.27
C LEU A 26 -9.61 1.80 9.80
N GLY A 27 -8.97 1.34 10.87
CA GLY A 27 -9.31 0.10 11.57
C GLY A 27 -8.60 -1.16 11.05
N ALA A 28 -8.62 -2.23 11.85
CA ALA A 28 -7.92 -3.47 11.51
C ALA A 28 -8.61 -4.24 10.38
N ASN A 29 -9.95 -4.24 10.33
CA ASN A 29 -10.72 -5.27 9.60
C ASN A 29 -11.14 -4.89 8.18
N PHE A 30 -10.76 -3.70 7.70
CA PHE A 30 -10.93 -3.38 6.28
C PHE A 30 -10.10 -4.30 5.37
N SER A 31 -9.01 -4.89 5.88
CA SER A 31 -8.16 -5.85 5.19
C SER A 31 -7.55 -6.88 6.15
N SER A 32 -6.91 -7.92 5.63
CA SER A 32 -6.37 -9.00 6.47
C SER A 32 -5.25 -8.59 7.40
N LYS A 33 -4.49 -7.54 7.05
CA LYS A 33 -3.26 -7.12 7.74
C LYS A 33 -2.18 -8.22 7.80
N PHE A 34 -2.20 -9.19 6.88
CA PHE A 34 -1.24 -10.30 6.87
C PHE A 34 0.20 -9.90 6.49
N SER A 35 0.39 -8.71 5.89
CA SER A 35 1.65 -8.32 5.27
C SER A 35 2.88 -8.33 6.18
N PRO A 36 2.85 -7.90 7.46
CA PRO A 36 4.04 -7.95 8.30
C PRO A 36 4.50 -9.41 8.54
N TRP A 37 3.57 -10.30 8.84
CA TRP A 37 3.89 -11.72 9.04
C TRP A 37 4.32 -12.42 7.75
N LEU A 38 3.81 -12.01 6.59
CA LEU A 38 4.25 -12.52 5.29
C LEU A 38 5.67 -12.06 4.93
N ALA A 39 6.01 -10.79 5.21
CA ALA A 39 7.33 -10.23 4.94
C ALA A 39 8.42 -10.93 5.77
N HIS A 40 8.12 -11.26 7.04
CA HIS A 40 9.03 -11.94 7.96
C HIS A 40 8.93 -13.47 7.91
N GLY A 41 8.13 -14.05 7.01
CA GLY A 41 7.97 -15.51 6.89
C GLY A 41 7.31 -16.20 8.09
N CYS A 42 6.66 -15.46 8.99
CA CYS A 42 5.95 -16.02 10.15
C CYS A 42 4.66 -16.78 9.75
N ILE A 43 4.12 -16.46 8.57
CA ILE A 43 3.07 -17.20 7.88
C ILE A 43 3.43 -17.26 6.40
N THR A 44 2.89 -18.26 5.68
CA THR A 44 3.18 -18.47 4.26
C THR A 44 1.94 -18.21 3.39
N PRO A 45 2.13 -17.83 2.11
CA PRO A 45 1.02 -17.73 1.17
C PRO A 45 0.23 -19.04 1.01
N ARG A 46 0.90 -20.20 1.10
CA ARG A 46 0.24 -21.52 1.02
C ARG A 46 -0.70 -21.79 2.19
N GLN A 47 -0.28 -21.44 3.42
CA GLN A 47 -1.17 -21.53 4.58
C GLN A 47 -2.41 -20.64 4.40
N ILE A 48 -2.24 -19.41 3.92
CA ILE A 48 -3.40 -18.53 3.68
C ILE A 48 -4.29 -19.09 2.57
N TYR A 49 -3.71 -19.64 1.50
CA TYR A 49 -4.45 -20.28 0.41
C TYR A 49 -5.30 -21.45 0.92
N GLU A 50 -4.71 -22.38 1.67
CA GLU A 50 -5.41 -23.53 2.25
C GLU A 50 -6.55 -23.09 3.19
N GLU A 51 -6.32 -22.03 3.97
CA GLU A 51 -7.34 -21.46 4.86
C GLU A 51 -8.48 -20.78 4.09
N VAL A 52 -8.19 -20.15 2.95
CA VAL A 52 -9.22 -19.61 2.04
C VAL A 52 -10.03 -20.74 1.40
N GLU A 53 -9.39 -21.80 0.89
CA GLU A 53 -10.10 -22.97 0.32
C GLU A 53 -10.99 -23.65 1.37
N ARG A 54 -10.49 -23.79 2.61
CA ARG A 54 -11.28 -24.32 3.72
C ARG A 54 -12.48 -23.42 4.04
N TYR A 55 -12.30 -22.10 4.03
CA TYR A 55 -13.39 -21.15 4.24
C TYR A 55 -14.45 -21.22 3.13
N GLU A 56 -14.02 -21.30 1.87
CA GLU A 56 -14.90 -21.45 0.71
C GLU A 56 -15.74 -22.73 0.81
N ALA A 57 -15.13 -23.84 1.23
CA ALA A 57 -15.81 -25.12 1.41
C ALA A 57 -16.79 -25.15 2.60
N GLN A 58 -16.52 -24.41 3.68
CA GLN A 58 -17.30 -24.47 4.93
C GLN A 58 -18.30 -23.34 5.12
N ARG A 59 -18.10 -22.20 4.46
CA ARG A 59 -18.89 -20.99 4.72
C ARG A 59 -19.40 -20.37 3.43
N PHE A 60 -18.53 -19.71 2.67
CA PHE A 60 -18.96 -18.87 1.56
C PHE A 60 -17.85 -18.76 0.51
N ASP A 61 -18.17 -19.02 -0.75
CA ASP A 61 -17.31 -18.77 -1.90
C ASP A 61 -17.84 -17.58 -2.69
N ASN A 62 -17.02 -16.54 -2.86
CA ASN A 62 -17.40 -15.38 -3.64
C ASN A 62 -16.20 -14.60 -4.21
N LYS A 63 -16.49 -13.47 -4.85
CA LYS A 63 -15.46 -12.58 -5.41
C LYS A 63 -14.45 -12.09 -4.36
N SER A 64 -14.79 -12.03 -3.07
CA SER A 64 -13.89 -11.59 -1.99
C SER A 64 -12.90 -12.67 -1.57
N THR A 65 -13.35 -13.93 -1.46
CA THR A 65 -12.46 -15.07 -1.15
C THR A 65 -11.43 -15.26 -2.27
N TYR A 66 -11.88 -15.21 -3.54
CA TYR A 66 -10.98 -15.14 -4.70
C TYR A 66 -10.02 -13.95 -4.63
N TRP A 67 -10.49 -12.76 -4.23
CA TRP A 67 -9.64 -11.57 -4.22
C TRP A 67 -8.49 -11.68 -3.22
N MET A 68 -8.64 -12.44 -2.12
CA MET A 68 -7.51 -12.73 -1.22
C MET A 68 -6.40 -13.48 -1.96
N LYS A 69 -6.77 -14.52 -2.72
CA LYS A 69 -5.83 -15.28 -3.58
C LYS A 69 -5.19 -14.37 -4.63
N PHE A 70 -5.99 -13.52 -5.27
CA PHE A 70 -5.50 -12.56 -6.28
C PHE A 70 -4.43 -11.59 -5.75
N GLU A 71 -4.57 -11.11 -4.52
CA GLU A 71 -3.60 -10.19 -3.94
C GLU A 71 -2.31 -10.89 -3.51
N LEU A 72 -2.37 -12.19 -3.15
CA LEU A 72 -1.18 -13.02 -2.98
C LEU A 72 -0.45 -13.24 -4.32
N ILE A 73 -1.17 -13.36 -5.43
CA ILE A 73 -0.56 -13.44 -6.76
C ILE A 73 0.22 -12.16 -7.09
N TRP A 74 -0.23 -10.98 -6.64
CA TRP A 74 0.53 -9.74 -6.82
C TRP A 74 1.87 -9.74 -6.06
N ARG A 75 1.91 -10.33 -4.86
CA ARG A 75 3.17 -10.52 -4.12
C ARG A 75 4.14 -11.40 -4.89
N ASP A 76 3.66 -12.53 -5.42
CA ASP A 76 4.49 -13.44 -6.21
C ASP A 76 4.93 -12.80 -7.53
N PHE A 77 4.03 -12.07 -8.21
CA PHE A 77 4.34 -11.29 -9.40
C PHE A 77 5.52 -10.34 -9.16
N PHE A 78 5.47 -9.54 -8.08
CA PHE A 78 6.58 -8.63 -7.79
C PHE A 78 7.87 -9.36 -7.44
N THR A 79 7.80 -10.51 -6.77
CA THR A 79 8.96 -11.37 -6.52
C THR A 79 9.64 -11.78 -7.83
N TYR A 80 8.86 -12.27 -8.80
CA TYR A 80 9.40 -12.64 -10.12
C TYR A 80 9.86 -11.44 -10.95
N VAL A 81 9.19 -10.29 -10.83
CA VAL A 81 9.63 -9.04 -11.46
C VAL A 81 10.98 -8.61 -10.91
N ALA A 82 11.17 -8.62 -9.60
CA ALA A 82 12.44 -8.27 -8.97
C ALA A 82 13.57 -9.21 -9.42
N TRP A 83 13.28 -10.52 -9.44
CA TRP A 83 14.22 -11.53 -9.93
C TRP A 83 14.64 -11.26 -11.39
N LYS A 84 13.68 -11.01 -12.29
CA LYS A 84 13.95 -10.69 -13.71
C LYS A 84 14.64 -9.34 -13.91
N ALA A 85 14.34 -8.36 -13.06
CA ALA A 85 14.85 -7.00 -13.19
C ALA A 85 16.31 -6.89 -12.72
N GLY A 86 16.66 -7.59 -11.64
CA GLY A 86 17.93 -7.40 -10.94
C GLY A 86 18.09 -5.94 -10.49
N ALA A 87 19.31 -5.41 -10.64
CA ALA A 87 19.63 -4.04 -10.21
C ALA A 87 18.80 -2.94 -10.90
N ARG A 88 18.21 -3.22 -12.08
CA ARG A 88 17.36 -2.25 -12.79
C ARG A 88 16.11 -1.84 -11.99
N LEU A 89 15.66 -2.68 -11.06
CA LEU A 89 14.56 -2.33 -10.17
C LEU A 89 14.85 -1.07 -9.35
N PHE A 90 16.12 -0.75 -9.08
CA PHE A 90 16.55 0.38 -8.25
C PHE A 90 17.08 1.57 -9.07
N ALA A 91 17.09 1.47 -10.40
CA ALA A 91 17.58 2.52 -11.29
C ALA A 91 16.56 3.67 -11.40
N PRO A 92 17.00 4.93 -11.63
CA PRO A 92 16.09 6.07 -11.74
C PRO A 92 15.03 5.90 -12.83
N GLY A 93 15.40 5.30 -13.97
CA GLY A 93 14.48 4.97 -15.07
C GLY A 93 13.68 3.67 -14.88
N GLY A 94 13.86 2.98 -13.75
CA GLY A 94 13.17 1.75 -13.37
C GLY A 94 13.27 0.62 -14.39
N LEU A 95 12.19 -0.17 -14.48
CA LEU A 95 12.10 -1.39 -15.28
C LEU A 95 12.06 -1.12 -16.79
N ILE A 96 11.51 0.03 -17.19
CA ILE A 96 11.28 0.39 -18.60
C ILE A 96 12.32 1.36 -19.16
N GLY A 97 13.22 1.89 -18.32
CA GLY A 97 14.31 2.75 -18.77
C GLY A 97 13.86 4.15 -19.19
N ASN A 98 12.81 4.69 -18.57
CA ASN A 98 12.35 6.04 -18.86
C ASN A 98 13.38 7.08 -18.40
N ASP A 99 13.73 8.00 -19.28
CA ASP A 99 14.59 9.13 -18.95
C ASP A 99 13.72 10.26 -18.35
N ILE A 100 13.64 10.29 -17.01
CA ILE A 100 12.91 11.30 -16.26
C ILE A 100 13.93 12.09 -15.45
N ASP A 101 13.97 13.40 -15.66
CA ASP A 101 14.74 14.32 -14.83
C ASP A 101 14.03 14.51 -13.48
N TRP A 102 14.45 13.72 -12.50
CA TRP A 102 13.88 13.72 -11.16
C TRP A 102 14.37 14.94 -10.37
N ARG A 103 13.43 15.65 -9.74
CA ARG A 103 13.76 16.77 -8.86
C ARG A 103 14.34 16.27 -7.54
N TYR A 104 15.36 16.96 -7.06
CA TYR A 104 15.89 16.82 -5.71
C TYR A 104 15.60 18.11 -4.95
N ASP A 105 14.77 18.01 -3.92
CA ASP A 105 14.41 19.12 -3.04
C ASP A 105 14.16 18.54 -1.65
N ASP A 106 15.10 18.80 -0.74
CA ASP A 106 15.10 18.18 0.59
C ASP A 106 13.99 18.72 1.47
N ASP A 107 13.67 20.01 1.37
CA ASP A 107 12.60 20.62 2.14
C ASP A 107 11.23 20.10 1.72
N VAL A 108 10.99 19.95 0.41
CA VAL A 108 9.75 19.36 -0.11
C VAL A 108 9.65 17.88 0.27
N PHE A 109 10.76 17.14 0.16
CA PHE A 109 10.78 15.73 0.56
C PHE A 109 10.52 15.56 2.05
N GLU A 110 11.14 16.38 2.91
CA GLU A 110 10.94 16.31 4.35
C GLU A 110 9.49 16.57 4.72
N ARG A 111 8.84 17.59 4.13
CA ARG A 111 7.41 17.83 4.36
C ARG A 111 6.54 16.66 3.97
N TRP A 112 6.85 15.97 2.86
CA TRP A 112 6.18 14.73 2.49
C TRP A 112 6.47 13.62 3.50
N ALA A 113 7.73 13.40 3.87
CA ALA A 113 8.15 12.36 4.78
C ALA A 113 7.51 12.51 6.18
N THR A 114 7.38 13.74 6.68
CA THR A 114 6.80 14.03 8.00
C THR A 114 5.28 14.21 8.01
N GLY A 115 4.64 14.30 6.84
CA GLY A 115 3.20 14.57 6.73
C GLY A 115 2.83 16.00 7.14
N THR A 116 3.52 16.98 6.55
CA THR A 116 3.31 18.43 6.70
C THR A 116 3.26 19.14 5.34
N THR A 117 2.72 18.45 4.32
CA THR A 117 2.58 18.97 2.95
C THR A 117 1.50 20.04 2.83
N GLY A 118 0.56 20.10 3.78
CA GLY A 118 -0.64 20.93 3.70
C GLY A 118 -1.77 20.27 2.90
N ILE A 119 -1.61 18.99 2.52
CA ILE A 119 -2.65 18.20 1.84
C ILE A 119 -3.12 17.13 2.83
N PRO A 120 -4.28 17.31 3.48
CA PRO A 120 -4.69 16.48 4.62
C PRO A 120 -4.65 14.98 4.37
N PHE A 121 -5.10 14.52 3.20
CA PHE A 121 -5.11 13.10 2.86
C PHE A 121 -3.71 12.49 2.75
N VAL A 122 -2.73 13.24 2.24
CA VAL A 122 -1.32 12.81 2.17
C VAL A 122 -0.71 12.83 3.56
N ASP A 123 -0.94 13.91 4.30
CA ASP A 123 -0.38 14.12 5.63
C ASP A 123 -0.86 13.07 6.63
N ALA A 124 -2.16 12.73 6.62
CA ALA A 124 -2.73 11.66 7.42
C ALA A 124 -2.06 10.31 7.16
N ASN A 125 -1.87 9.94 5.89
CA ASN A 125 -1.21 8.70 5.51
C ASN A 125 0.26 8.67 5.95
N MET A 126 1.00 9.75 5.72
CA MET A 126 2.41 9.80 6.12
C MET A 126 2.57 9.78 7.64
N ARG A 127 1.64 10.38 8.40
CA ARG A 127 1.60 10.28 9.86
C ARG A 127 1.21 8.88 10.36
N GLU A 128 0.29 8.17 9.69
CA GLU A 128 0.00 6.75 9.98
C GLU A 128 1.27 5.91 9.85
N LEU A 129 1.99 6.05 8.72
CA LEU A 129 3.24 5.33 8.46
C LEU A 129 4.27 5.60 9.55
N ASN A 130 4.50 6.87 9.89
CA ASN A 130 5.53 7.24 10.86
C ASN A 130 5.21 6.78 12.28
N ARG A 131 3.93 6.71 12.65
CA ARG A 131 3.50 6.33 14.01
C ARG A 131 3.32 4.83 14.20
N THR A 132 2.98 4.10 13.14
CA THR A 132 2.60 2.68 13.23
C THR A 132 3.50 1.75 12.43
N GLY A 133 4.28 2.29 11.50
CA GLY A 133 5.02 1.53 10.50
C GLY A 133 4.12 0.82 9.48
N TYR A 134 2.82 1.10 9.44
CA TYR A 134 1.87 0.57 8.47
C TYR A 134 1.21 1.71 7.69
N MET A 135 0.76 1.42 6.47
CA MET A 135 -0.10 2.32 5.71
C MET A 135 -1.01 1.48 4.83
N SER A 136 -2.29 1.83 4.75
CA SER A 136 -3.24 1.17 3.84
C SER A 136 -2.72 1.12 2.40
N ASN A 137 -3.05 0.07 1.63
CA ASN A 137 -2.63 -0.01 0.22
C ASN A 137 -3.12 1.22 -0.59
N ARG A 138 -4.32 1.72 -0.28
CA ARG A 138 -4.87 2.93 -0.89
C ARG A 138 -4.02 4.16 -0.57
N GLY A 139 -3.58 4.29 0.67
CA GLY A 139 -2.62 5.29 1.12
C GLY A 139 -1.31 5.25 0.35
N ARG A 140 -0.67 4.07 0.32
CA ARG A 140 0.63 3.86 -0.34
C ARG A 140 0.62 4.30 -1.81
N GLN A 141 -0.44 3.96 -2.55
CA GLN A 141 -0.62 4.39 -3.94
C GLN A 141 -0.69 5.92 -4.09
N ASN A 142 -1.45 6.57 -3.20
CA ASN A 142 -1.65 8.02 -3.25
C ASN A 142 -0.39 8.79 -2.89
N VAL A 143 0.29 8.43 -1.80
CA VAL A 143 1.49 9.15 -1.37
C VAL A 143 2.67 8.92 -2.33
N ALA A 144 2.75 7.74 -2.95
CA ALA A 144 3.74 7.48 -4.01
C ALA A 144 3.46 8.31 -5.26
N SER A 145 2.21 8.36 -5.72
CA SER A 145 1.82 9.19 -6.88
C SER A 145 2.01 10.69 -6.60
N MET A 146 1.71 11.15 -5.38
CA MET A 146 1.98 12.52 -4.96
C MET A 146 3.48 12.86 -5.06
N LEU A 147 4.35 12.01 -4.50
CA LEU A 147 5.79 12.25 -4.51
C LEU A 147 6.36 12.25 -5.94
N SER A 148 6.10 11.20 -6.72
CA SER A 148 6.76 11.03 -8.01
C SER A 148 6.06 11.74 -9.17
N GLN A 149 4.73 11.84 -9.17
CA GLN A 149 4.00 12.42 -10.31
C GLN A 149 3.60 13.87 -10.08
N SER A 150 3.18 14.24 -8.87
CA SER A 150 2.77 15.62 -8.56
C SER A 150 3.96 16.51 -8.19
N LEU A 151 4.82 16.05 -7.27
CA LEU A 151 6.01 16.81 -6.83
C LEU A 151 7.23 16.59 -7.74
N LYS A 152 7.20 15.55 -8.58
CA LYS A 152 8.29 15.14 -9.48
C LYS A 152 9.60 14.84 -8.76
N LEU A 153 9.54 14.48 -7.47
CA LEU A 153 10.72 14.08 -6.70
C LEU A 153 11.19 12.69 -7.12
N ASP A 154 12.48 12.42 -6.96
CA ASP A 154 13.02 11.09 -7.22
C ASP A 154 12.31 10.02 -6.38
N TRP A 155 11.60 9.14 -7.08
CA TRP A 155 10.76 8.11 -6.47
C TRP A 155 11.54 7.15 -5.57
N ARG A 156 12.84 6.98 -5.80
CA ARG A 156 13.71 6.10 -5.01
C ARG A 156 13.86 6.62 -3.58
N ARG A 157 13.75 7.94 -3.37
CA ARG A 157 13.73 8.53 -2.02
C ARG A 157 12.50 8.08 -1.24
N GLY A 158 11.34 8.07 -1.89
CA GLY A 158 10.10 7.55 -1.30
C GLY A 158 10.17 6.05 -1.02
N ALA A 159 10.74 5.27 -1.96
CA ALA A 159 10.95 3.83 -1.79
C ALA A 159 11.88 3.50 -0.61
N ALA A 160 13.00 4.21 -0.49
CA ALA A 160 13.94 4.07 0.62
C ALA A 160 13.33 4.54 1.96
N TYR A 161 12.52 5.60 1.94
CA TYR A 161 11.79 6.03 3.14
C TYR A 161 10.85 4.94 3.63
N PHE A 162 10.07 4.34 2.72
CA PHE A 162 9.19 3.22 3.03
C PHE A 162 9.96 2.01 3.55
N GLU A 163 11.13 1.72 2.99
CA GLU A 163 12.03 0.69 3.50
C GLU A 163 12.46 0.92 4.94
N SER A 164 12.70 2.18 5.34
CA SER A 164 13.07 2.53 6.72
C SER A 164 11.91 2.49 7.72
N ARG A 165 10.65 2.52 7.25
CA ARG A 165 9.46 2.72 8.11
C ARG A 165 8.51 1.52 8.16
N LEU A 166 8.39 0.76 7.06
CA LEU A 166 7.37 -0.27 6.95
C LEU A 166 7.68 -1.50 7.80
N VAL A 167 6.78 -1.86 8.71
CA VAL A 167 6.85 -3.14 9.44
C VAL A 167 6.68 -4.35 8.52
N ASP A 168 6.09 -4.13 7.34
CA ASP A 168 5.88 -5.12 6.29
C ASP A 168 6.76 -4.88 5.06
N HIS A 169 7.93 -4.25 5.25
CA HIS A 169 8.86 -4.08 4.16
C HIS A 169 9.25 -5.43 3.53
N ASP A 170 9.00 -5.55 2.23
CA ASP A 170 9.47 -6.61 1.35
C ASP A 170 10.07 -5.93 0.12
N VAL A 171 11.33 -6.24 -0.21
CA VAL A 171 12.08 -5.53 -1.25
C VAL A 171 11.37 -5.56 -2.61
N ALA A 172 10.86 -6.73 -3.00
CA ALA A 172 10.24 -6.92 -4.30
C ALA A 172 8.92 -6.15 -4.39
N SER A 173 8.08 -6.27 -3.37
CA SER A 173 6.78 -5.61 -3.29
C SER A 173 6.92 -4.10 -3.14
N ASN A 174 7.82 -3.62 -2.27
CA ASN A 174 8.02 -2.19 -2.04
C ASN A 174 8.52 -1.51 -3.32
N TRP A 175 9.70 -1.92 -3.81
CA TRP A 175 10.33 -1.29 -4.96
C TRP A 175 9.54 -1.52 -6.25
N GLY A 176 8.94 -2.70 -6.40
CA GLY A 176 8.05 -3.01 -7.52
C GLY A 176 6.81 -2.11 -7.58
N ASN A 177 6.12 -1.91 -6.45
CA ASN A 177 4.99 -0.98 -6.39
C ASN A 177 5.41 0.47 -6.56
N TRP A 178 6.56 0.89 -6.01
CA TRP A 178 7.07 2.24 -6.20
C TRP A 178 7.39 2.54 -7.66
N ALA A 179 8.08 1.62 -8.36
CA ALA A 179 8.32 1.74 -9.80
C ALA A 179 6.99 1.79 -10.59
N TYR A 180 6.03 0.94 -10.22
CA TYR A 180 4.69 0.91 -10.83
C TYR A 180 3.96 2.25 -10.70
N ASN A 181 3.90 2.81 -9.50
CA ASN A 181 3.21 4.07 -9.22
C ASN A 181 4.00 5.32 -9.66
N SER A 182 5.26 5.17 -10.08
CA SER A 182 6.12 6.27 -10.54
C SER A 182 6.32 6.28 -12.05
N ARG A 183 5.53 5.50 -12.80
CA ARG A 183 5.58 5.42 -14.28
C ARG A 183 6.94 4.98 -14.82
N VAL A 184 7.68 4.21 -14.04
CA VAL A 184 8.95 3.58 -14.44
C VAL A 184 8.89 2.05 -14.30
N GLY A 185 7.71 1.50 -13.99
CA GLY A 185 7.46 0.07 -13.86
C GLY A 185 6.55 -0.49 -14.96
N ASN A 186 6.11 -1.73 -14.77
CA ASN A 186 5.26 -2.46 -15.73
C ASN A 186 3.77 -2.06 -15.64
N ASP A 187 3.44 -0.76 -15.58
CA ASP A 187 2.05 -0.29 -15.67
C ASP A 187 1.71 0.13 -17.11
N PRO A 188 0.95 -0.67 -17.88
CA PRO A 188 0.56 -0.30 -19.24
C PRO A 188 -0.43 0.87 -19.28
N ARG A 189 -0.94 1.34 -18.13
CA ARG A 189 -2.00 2.36 -18.06
C ARG A 189 -1.51 3.74 -17.63
N ALA A 190 -0.23 3.89 -17.29
CA ALA A 190 0.38 5.15 -16.82
C ALA A 190 -0.49 5.90 -15.78
N ARG A 191 -0.94 5.20 -14.72
CA ARG A 191 -1.90 5.73 -13.75
C ARG A 191 -1.39 6.98 -13.03
N TYR A 192 -2.29 7.94 -12.85
CA TYR A 192 -2.13 9.13 -12.00
C TYR A 192 -3.25 9.15 -10.96
N PHE A 193 -2.91 9.43 -9.71
CA PHE A 193 -3.88 9.57 -8.63
C PHE A 193 -4.15 11.05 -8.37
N ASN A 194 -5.35 11.50 -8.72
CA ASN A 194 -5.84 12.81 -8.28
C ASN A 194 -6.22 12.70 -6.79
N ILE A 195 -5.39 13.28 -5.92
CA ILE A 195 -5.51 13.17 -4.46
C ILE A 195 -6.88 13.63 -3.95
N VAL A 196 -7.41 14.74 -4.48
CA VAL A 196 -8.73 15.25 -4.09
C VAL A 196 -9.84 14.24 -4.41
N LYS A 197 -9.81 13.67 -5.62
CA LYS A 197 -10.78 12.62 -6.00
C LYS A 197 -10.62 11.34 -5.17
N GLN A 198 -9.43 11.07 -4.66
CA GLN A 198 -9.16 9.90 -3.83
C GLN A 198 -9.64 10.11 -2.40
N ALA A 199 -9.38 11.29 -1.81
CA ALA A 199 -9.93 11.69 -0.52
C ALA A 199 -11.46 11.62 -0.54
N ASN A 200 -12.12 12.30 -1.47
CA ASN A 200 -13.59 12.31 -1.55
C ASN A 200 -14.21 10.91 -1.76
N ARG A 201 -13.46 9.96 -2.34
CA ARG A 201 -13.97 8.62 -2.63
C ARG A 201 -13.74 7.62 -1.50
N TYR A 202 -12.64 7.75 -0.77
CA TYR A 202 -12.19 6.75 0.21
C TYR A 202 -12.22 7.26 1.65
N ASP A 203 -12.44 8.56 1.84
CA ASP A 203 -12.57 9.25 3.11
C ASP A 203 -13.63 10.37 2.96
N GLU A 204 -14.81 10.01 2.44
CA GLU A 204 -15.89 10.94 2.10
C GLU A 204 -16.29 11.83 3.28
N ASP A 205 -16.39 11.24 4.48
CA ASP A 205 -16.70 11.92 5.73
C ASP A 205 -15.45 12.46 6.46
N GLY A 206 -14.25 12.37 5.88
CA GLY A 206 -13.02 12.85 6.50
C GLY A 206 -12.62 12.18 7.82
N GLU A 207 -13.23 11.03 8.18
CA GLU A 207 -12.95 10.32 9.43
C GLU A 207 -11.48 9.93 9.56
N TYR A 208 -10.87 9.43 8.49
CA TYR A 208 -9.48 9.00 8.51
C TYR A 208 -8.53 10.19 8.64
N VAL A 209 -8.80 11.27 7.90
CA VAL A 209 -8.04 12.51 8.01
C VAL A 209 -8.12 13.09 9.43
N ARG A 210 -9.32 13.23 10.01
CA ARG A 210 -9.50 13.78 11.36
C ARG A 210 -8.86 12.90 12.44
N TYR A 211 -8.87 11.58 12.26
CA TYR A 211 -8.20 10.65 13.18
C TYR A 211 -6.68 10.89 13.25
N TRP A 212 -6.02 11.11 12.11
CA TRP A 212 -4.56 11.31 12.06
C TRP A 212 -4.09 12.76 12.15
N LEU A 213 -5.00 13.70 11.89
CA LEU A 213 -4.81 15.16 11.99
C LEU A 213 -5.82 15.74 12.98
N PRO A 214 -5.62 15.59 14.30
CA PRO A 214 -6.53 16.12 15.32
C PRO A 214 -6.74 17.64 15.20
N GLU A 215 -5.77 18.36 14.64
CA GLU A 215 -5.92 19.79 14.32
C GLU A 215 -7.06 20.11 13.33
N LEU A 216 -7.61 19.10 12.65
CA LEU A 216 -8.74 19.21 11.71
C LEU A 216 -10.06 18.67 12.29
N GLU A 217 -10.12 18.26 13.56
CA GLU A 217 -11.31 17.65 14.17
C GLU A 217 -12.58 18.54 14.04
N GLY A 218 -12.42 19.86 14.17
CA GLY A 218 -13.51 20.84 14.07
C GLY A 218 -13.83 21.32 12.65
N VAL A 219 -13.15 20.78 11.62
CA VAL A 219 -13.44 21.12 10.21
C VAL A 219 -14.61 20.24 9.74
N PRO A 220 -15.65 20.82 9.08
CA PRO A 220 -16.80 20.08 8.59
C PRO A 220 -16.43 18.87 7.73
#